data_AF-A0A7N2LZ96-F1
#
_entry.id   AF-A0A7N2LZ96-F1
#
_cell.length_a   1.000
_cell.length_b   1.000
_cell.length_c   1.000
_cell.angle_alpha   90.00
_cell.angle_beta   90.00
_cell.angle_gamma   90.00
#
_symmetry.space_group_name_H-M   'P 1'
#
loop_
_entity.id
_entity.type
_entity.pdbx_description
1 polymer ?
#
loop_
_entity_poly.entity_id
_entity_poly.type
_entity_poly.pdbx_seq_one_letter_code
_entity_poly.pdbx_strand_id
1 'polypeptide(L)'
;MIKSFLNIVHWGKFQNGATKDEDMQLPVHLLELLKTQISKHHPEKGKRATDLDFTRYLQSFGSVCDLQAKGIKFKPCNTISLHSAKNKKTRSISLRDVEFRSYLFSGELKLPPLILRSDSQVYYTNLIAFEMCATGTHHNDFTVSSYISFMNSIIDNPEDVKELRSKRIILHTLSSDEEVFRTLKEISTTNWPQDFYIYQEVREVIEKH
;
A
#
# COMPACT_ATOMS: atom_id res chain seq x y z
N MET A 1 17.06 -13.81 13.19
CA MET A 1 17.50 -14.18 11.81
C MET A 1 16.52 -13.71 10.73
N ILE A 2 15.21 -13.99 10.83
CA ILE A 2 14.21 -13.66 9.80
C ILE A 2 13.98 -12.14 9.63
N LYS A 3 13.87 -11.37 10.73
CA LYS A 3 13.72 -9.90 10.67
C LYS A 3 14.88 -9.21 9.93
N SER A 4 16.10 -9.75 10.03
CA SER A 4 17.27 -9.25 9.30
C SER A 4 17.18 -9.53 7.80
N PHE A 5 16.71 -10.72 7.42
CA PHE A 5 16.47 -11.06 6.02
C PHE A 5 15.40 -10.15 5.41
N LEU A 6 14.29 -9.91 6.13
CA LEU A 6 13.22 -9.02 5.68
C LEU A 6 13.67 -7.56 5.55
N ASN A 7 14.50 -7.05 6.48
CA ASN A 7 15.09 -5.71 6.37
C ASN A 7 16.07 -5.59 5.19
N ILE A 8 16.73 -6.68 4.78
CA ILE A 8 17.58 -6.69 3.58
C ILE A 8 16.72 -6.66 2.31
N VAL A 9 15.69 -7.51 2.23
CA VAL A 9 14.76 -7.58 1.09
C VAL A 9 14.04 -6.25 0.90
N HIS A 10 13.66 -5.61 1.99
CA HIS A 10 13.00 -4.32 1.98
C HIS A 10 14.02 -3.18 1.77
N TRP A 11 14.93 -2.91 2.72
CA TRP A 11 15.67 -1.64 2.80
C TRP A 11 17.20 -1.73 2.51
N GLY A 12 17.73 -2.88 2.11
CA GLY A 12 19.01 -2.95 1.38
C GLY A 12 20.36 -2.77 2.12
N LYS A 13 20.48 -2.78 3.47
CA LYS A 13 21.71 -3.14 4.26
C LYS A 13 21.59 -3.00 5.81
N PHE A 14 22.44 -3.75 6.55
CA PHE A 14 22.52 -3.90 8.03
C PHE A 14 23.21 -2.74 8.79
N GLN A 15 22.78 -2.48 10.03
CA GLN A 15 23.66 -2.00 11.12
C GLN A 15 23.86 -3.13 12.14
N ASN A 16 25.11 -3.37 12.53
CA ASN A 16 25.52 -4.38 13.51
C ASN A 16 24.93 -4.09 14.89
N GLY A 17 24.28 -5.09 15.48
CA GLY A 17 23.82 -5.07 16.86
C GLY A 17 22.98 -6.30 17.14
N ALA A 18 23.57 -7.31 17.77
CA ALA A 18 22.85 -8.46 18.27
C ALA A 18 21.87 -7.98 19.35
N THR A 19 20.56 -8.05 19.07
CA THR A 19 19.52 -7.88 20.09
C THR A 19 18.87 -9.23 20.34
N LYS A 20 18.89 -9.61 21.62
CA LYS A 20 18.33 -10.85 22.17
C LYS A 20 16.84 -10.96 21.83
N ASP A 21 16.44 -12.17 21.47
CA ASP A 21 15.05 -12.54 21.20
C ASP A 21 14.24 -12.42 22.51
N GLU A 22 13.31 -11.46 22.56
CA GLU A 22 12.26 -11.42 23.57
C GLU A 22 11.03 -12.15 23.01
N ASP A 23 10.47 -13.02 23.86
CA ASP A 23 9.37 -13.95 23.60
C ASP A 23 8.15 -13.27 23.00
N MET A 24 8.02 -13.39 21.68
CA MET A 24 6.80 -13.12 20.94
C MET A 24 6.57 -14.38 20.11
N GLN A 25 5.46 -15.06 20.39
CA GLN A 25 5.07 -16.34 19.79
C GLN A 25 5.40 -16.34 18.29
N LEU A 26 6.34 -17.21 17.89
CA LEU A 26 6.90 -17.20 16.55
C LEU A 26 5.77 -17.35 15.53
N PRO A 27 5.54 -16.37 14.63
CA PRO A 27 4.65 -16.58 13.49
C PRO A 27 5.15 -17.78 12.68
N VAL A 28 4.22 -18.66 12.32
CA VAL A 28 4.53 -20.01 11.83
C VAL A 28 5.06 -19.95 10.39
N HIS A 29 4.94 -18.79 9.72
CA HIS A 29 5.32 -18.61 8.31
C HIS A 29 5.96 -17.24 8.00
N LEU A 30 6.91 -17.20 7.05
CA LEU A 30 7.62 -15.98 6.62
C LEU A 30 6.67 -14.90 6.07
N LEU A 31 5.61 -15.31 5.37
CA LEU A 31 4.61 -14.40 4.82
C LEU A 31 3.74 -13.75 5.91
N GLU A 32 3.52 -14.43 7.03
CA GLU A 32 2.79 -13.87 8.18
C GLU A 32 3.59 -12.75 8.84
N LEU A 33 4.92 -12.91 8.94
CA LEU A 33 5.83 -11.84 9.37
C LEU A 33 5.82 -10.65 8.41
N LEU A 34 5.89 -10.90 7.10
CA LEU A 34 5.82 -9.83 6.10
C LEU A 34 4.52 -9.05 6.20
N LYS A 35 3.38 -9.75 6.26
CA LYS A 35 2.05 -9.14 6.40
C LYS A 35 1.96 -8.27 7.66
N THR A 36 2.35 -8.81 8.82
CA THR A 36 2.29 -8.08 10.10
C THR A 36 3.21 -6.85 10.13
N GLN A 37 4.34 -6.86 9.42
CA GLN A 37 5.22 -5.69 9.30
C GLN A 37 4.62 -4.59 8.42
N ILE A 38 3.87 -4.96 7.38
CA ILE A 38 3.27 -4.04 6.42
C ILE A 38 1.92 -3.49 6.92
N SER A 39 1.17 -4.29 7.68
CA SER A 39 -0.24 -4.01 8.02
C SER A 39 -0.48 -3.54 9.46
N LYS A 40 0.35 -2.62 9.97
CA LYS A 40 0.31 -2.17 11.38
C LYS A 40 -1.11 -1.90 11.90
N HIS A 41 -1.59 -2.80 12.76
CA HIS A 41 -2.99 -2.92 13.18
C HIS A 41 -3.43 -1.79 14.13
N HIS A 42 -4.56 -1.15 13.82
CA HIS A 42 -5.42 -0.42 14.77
C HIS A 42 -6.78 -1.13 14.80
N PRO A 43 -7.38 -1.41 15.97
CA PRO A 43 -8.71 -2.02 16.01
C PRO A 43 -9.75 -0.94 15.70
N GLU A 44 -10.35 -0.99 14.50
CA GLU A 44 -11.50 -0.14 14.17
C GLU A 44 -12.81 -0.92 14.26
N LYS A 45 -13.80 -0.27 14.90
CA LYS A 45 -15.16 -0.76 15.11
C LYS A 45 -16.00 -0.54 13.85
N GLY A 46 -16.13 -1.56 13.01
CA GLY A 46 -17.06 -1.52 11.87
C GLY A 46 -18.44 -2.09 12.21
N LYS A 47 -19.49 -1.27 12.10
CA LYS A 47 -20.88 -1.77 11.97
C LYS A 47 -21.01 -2.44 10.60
N ARG A 48 -21.48 -3.69 10.58
CA ARG A 48 -21.84 -4.40 9.34
C ARG A 48 -22.97 -3.64 8.65
N ALA A 49 -22.75 -3.20 7.41
CA ALA A 49 -23.79 -2.65 6.56
C ALA A 49 -23.92 -3.51 5.30
N THR A 50 -25.10 -4.12 5.18
CA THR A 50 -25.65 -4.76 4.00
C THR A 50 -26.01 -3.69 2.98
N ASP A 51 -25.16 -3.45 1.99
CA ASP A 51 -25.52 -3.25 0.58
C ASP A 51 -24.22 -3.07 -0.21
N LEU A 52 -23.89 -4.04 -1.06
CA LEU A 52 -22.65 -4.06 -1.82
C LEU A 52 -22.89 -3.29 -3.13
N ASP A 53 -22.79 -1.95 -3.07
CA ASP A 53 -23.03 -1.08 -4.22
C ASP A 53 -21.89 -1.19 -5.25
N PHE A 54 -22.16 -1.89 -6.36
CA PHE A 54 -21.23 -2.06 -7.48
C PHE A 54 -20.77 -0.72 -8.10
N THR A 55 -21.50 0.38 -7.91
CA THR A 55 -21.08 1.69 -8.43
C THR A 55 -19.86 2.27 -7.71
N ARG A 56 -19.59 1.85 -6.46
CA ARG A 56 -18.34 2.16 -5.74
C ARG A 56 -17.13 1.35 -6.21
N TYR A 57 -17.35 0.31 -7.02
CA TYR A 57 -16.28 -0.54 -7.57
C TYR A 57 -15.61 0.10 -8.78
N LEU A 58 -16.31 1.00 -9.46
CA LEU A 58 -15.89 1.59 -10.72
C LEU A 58 -15.16 2.91 -10.45
N GLN A 59 -14.08 3.16 -11.19
CA GLN A 59 -13.30 4.40 -11.18
C GLN A 59 -14.23 5.61 -11.37
N SER A 60 -14.61 6.24 -10.27
CA SER A 60 -15.38 7.48 -10.25
C SER A 60 -14.46 8.71 -10.23
N PHE A 61 -13.27 8.58 -9.62
CA PHE A 61 -12.23 9.58 -9.61
C PHE A 61 -11.13 9.23 -10.61
N GLY A 62 -10.71 10.22 -11.42
CA GLY A 62 -9.87 10.01 -12.60
C GLY A 62 -8.43 9.60 -12.31
N SER A 63 -7.64 9.49 -13.39
CA SER A 63 -6.21 9.17 -13.34
C SER A 63 -5.39 10.17 -12.54
N VAL A 64 -4.12 9.86 -12.24
CA VAL A 64 -3.18 10.79 -11.61
C VAL A 64 -3.15 12.11 -12.36
N CYS A 65 -3.08 12.07 -13.69
CA CYS A 65 -3.09 13.27 -14.52
C CYS A 65 -4.43 14.05 -14.40
N ASP A 66 -5.58 13.37 -14.41
CA ASP A 66 -6.89 14.04 -14.24
C ASP A 66 -7.03 14.70 -12.87
N LEU A 67 -6.57 14.02 -11.82
CA LEU A 67 -6.58 14.53 -10.45
C LEU A 67 -5.64 15.74 -10.33
N GLN A 68 -4.46 15.69 -10.95
CA GLN A 68 -3.56 16.83 -11.01
C GLN A 68 -4.16 18.02 -11.75
N ALA A 69 -4.89 17.79 -12.85
CA ALA A 69 -5.60 18.84 -13.59
C ALA A 69 -6.69 19.51 -12.74
N LYS A 70 -7.29 18.78 -11.80
CA LYS A 70 -8.23 19.31 -10.78
C LYS A 70 -7.54 20.01 -9.60
N GLY A 71 -6.22 20.15 -9.62
CA GLY A 71 -5.45 20.81 -8.56
C GLY A 71 -5.08 19.91 -7.39
N ILE A 72 -5.20 18.58 -7.53
CA ILE A 72 -4.77 17.62 -6.52
C ILE A 72 -3.27 17.34 -6.67
N LYS A 73 -2.53 17.55 -5.58
CA LYS A 73 -1.08 17.31 -5.51
C LYS A 73 -0.79 15.98 -4.86
N PHE A 74 0.06 15.19 -5.51
CA PHE A 74 0.52 13.90 -4.98
C PHE A 74 1.78 14.08 -4.15
N LYS A 75 1.82 13.44 -2.98
CA LYS A 75 3.00 13.39 -2.11
C LYS A 75 3.25 11.98 -1.57
N PRO A 76 4.50 11.60 -1.32
CA PRO A 76 4.78 10.38 -0.60
C PRO A 76 4.40 10.56 0.88
N CYS A 77 3.81 9.53 1.48
CA CYS A 77 3.64 9.45 2.91
C CYS A 77 5.00 9.23 3.55
N ASN A 78 5.60 10.33 4.02
CA ASN A 78 6.84 10.31 4.78
C ASN A 78 6.61 9.98 6.26
N THR A 79 5.73 9.03 6.61
CA THR A 79 5.56 8.59 8.00
C THR A 79 6.75 7.73 8.47
N ILE A 80 7.95 8.28 8.38
CA ILE A 80 8.93 8.15 9.45
C ILE A 80 8.34 8.95 10.61
N SER A 81 7.49 8.30 11.42
CA SER A 81 6.79 8.93 12.54
C SER A 81 7.74 9.74 13.43
N LEU A 82 7.66 11.06 13.33
CA LEU A 82 8.48 12.02 14.08
C LEU A 82 7.74 12.44 15.37
N HIS A 83 7.29 11.47 16.15
CA HIS A 83 6.91 11.67 17.55
C HIS A 83 7.40 10.48 18.38
N SER A 84 8.69 10.52 18.71
CA SER A 84 9.23 10.28 20.05
C SER A 84 10.72 10.02 19.94
N ALA A 85 11.50 11.07 20.17
CA ALA A 85 12.96 11.09 20.16
C ALA A 85 13.61 10.27 21.31
N LYS A 86 12.99 9.17 21.75
CA LYS A 86 13.50 8.33 22.85
C LYS A 86 13.62 6.85 22.54
N ASN A 87 13.03 6.33 21.47
CA ASN A 87 13.11 4.89 21.18
C ASN A 87 13.50 4.65 19.72
N LYS A 88 14.68 4.05 19.54
CA LYS A 88 15.28 3.57 18.29
C LYS A 88 14.35 2.52 17.66
N LYS A 89 13.27 2.94 16.98
CA LYS A 89 12.32 2.05 16.30
C LYS A 89 12.41 2.22 14.78
N THR A 90 12.30 1.08 14.10
CA THR A 90 12.52 0.84 12.68
C THR A 90 11.58 1.67 11.78
N ARG A 91 12.12 2.14 10.65
CA ARG A 91 11.37 2.77 9.56
C ARG A 91 10.42 1.72 8.96
N SER A 92 9.12 1.87 9.18
CA SER A 92 8.11 0.97 8.61
C SER A 92 7.16 1.76 7.72
N ILE A 93 6.91 1.27 6.52
CA ILE A 93 5.88 1.80 5.63
C ILE A 93 4.60 1.01 5.91
N SER A 94 3.51 1.71 6.20
CA SER A 94 2.16 1.13 6.30
C SER A 94 1.41 1.43 5.01
N LEU A 95 0.85 0.42 4.35
CA LEU A 95 0.08 0.63 3.13
C LEU A 95 -1.27 1.31 3.40
N ARG A 96 -1.75 1.26 4.65
CA ARG A 96 -2.96 1.96 5.10
C ARG A 96 -2.75 3.45 5.29
N ASP A 97 -1.51 3.95 5.26
CA ASP A 97 -1.20 5.37 5.42
C ASP A 97 -1.50 6.14 4.11
N VAL A 98 -2.76 6.10 3.67
CA VAL A 98 -3.27 6.90 2.56
C VAL A 98 -4.10 8.02 3.15
N GLU A 99 -3.77 9.27 2.83
CA GLU A 99 -4.43 10.45 3.38
C GLU A 99 -4.77 11.43 2.26
N PHE A 100 -6.02 11.88 2.20
CA PHE A 100 -6.43 12.97 1.32
C PHE A 100 -6.83 14.20 2.13
N ARG A 101 -6.27 15.36 1.77
CA ARG A 101 -6.61 16.67 2.35
C ARG A 101 -7.19 17.57 1.28
N SER A 102 -8.45 17.95 1.47
CA SER A 102 -9.13 18.92 0.62
C SER A 102 -8.88 20.34 1.16
N TYR A 103 -8.53 21.26 0.27
CA TYR A 103 -8.46 22.70 0.49
C TYR A 103 -9.44 23.40 -0.47
N LEU A 104 -9.72 24.68 -0.25
CA LEU A 104 -10.76 25.43 -0.99
C LEU A 104 -10.63 25.37 -2.53
N PHE A 105 -9.40 25.30 -3.06
CA PHE A 105 -9.12 25.27 -4.51
C PHE A 105 -8.04 24.24 -4.90
N SER A 106 -7.70 23.31 -4.01
CA SER A 106 -6.66 22.31 -4.28
C SER A 106 -6.79 21.12 -3.34
N GLY A 107 -6.29 19.96 -3.75
CA GLY A 107 -6.22 18.78 -2.91
C GLY A 107 -4.78 18.35 -2.67
N GLU A 108 -4.55 17.53 -1.65
CA GLU A 108 -3.30 16.82 -1.45
C GLU A 108 -3.59 15.34 -1.14
N LEU A 109 -3.13 14.44 -2.02
CA LEU A 109 -3.20 13.00 -1.82
C LEU A 109 -1.82 12.48 -1.43
N LYS A 110 -1.72 11.95 -0.22
CA LYS A 110 -0.51 11.29 0.27
C LYS A 110 -0.63 9.78 0.13
N LEU A 111 0.40 9.18 -0.46
CA LEU A 111 0.44 7.74 -0.74
C LEU A 111 1.71 7.11 -0.16
N PRO A 112 1.61 5.92 0.45
CA PRO A 112 2.78 5.11 0.79
C PRO A 112 3.64 4.86 -0.45
N PRO A 113 4.96 4.76 -0.35
CA PRO A 113 5.78 4.38 -1.50
C PRO A 113 5.52 2.93 -1.92
N LEU A 114 5.31 2.70 -3.21
CA LEU A 114 5.23 1.39 -3.83
C LEU A 114 6.56 1.05 -4.53
N ILE A 115 7.13 -0.11 -4.21
CA ILE A 115 8.44 -0.53 -4.71
C ILE A 115 8.27 -1.66 -5.72
N LEU A 116 8.76 -1.45 -6.94
CA LEU A 116 8.68 -2.42 -8.04
C LEU A 116 10.07 -2.82 -8.55
N ARG A 117 10.33 -4.12 -8.51
CA ARG A 117 11.56 -4.79 -8.92
C ARG A 117 11.19 -5.91 -9.90
N SER A 118 12.21 -6.55 -10.47
CA SER A 118 12.01 -7.67 -11.41
C SER A 118 11.20 -8.83 -10.83
N ASP A 119 11.19 -9.01 -9.51
CA ASP A 119 10.45 -10.06 -8.79
C ASP A 119 9.10 -9.59 -8.24
N SER A 120 8.70 -8.33 -8.47
CA SER A 120 7.52 -7.75 -7.83
C SER A 120 6.22 -8.43 -8.21
N GLN A 121 6.07 -8.92 -9.43
CA GLN A 121 4.88 -9.68 -9.83
C GLN A 121 4.70 -10.92 -8.94
N VAL A 122 5.76 -11.72 -8.77
CA VAL A 122 5.75 -12.91 -7.93
C VAL A 122 5.55 -12.53 -6.46
N TYR A 123 6.25 -11.49 -6.00
CA TYR A 123 6.19 -11.02 -4.63
C TYR A 123 4.77 -10.57 -4.22
N TYR A 124 4.16 -9.64 -4.97
CA TYR A 124 2.84 -9.12 -4.65
C TYR A 124 1.75 -10.16 -4.87
N THR A 125 1.85 -10.99 -5.92
CA THR A 125 0.88 -12.08 -6.13
C THR A 125 0.93 -13.09 -4.99
N ASN A 126 2.11 -13.44 -4.48
CA ASN A 126 2.23 -14.34 -3.33
C ASN A 126 1.70 -13.72 -2.03
N LEU A 127 1.91 -12.41 -1.82
CA LEU A 127 1.32 -11.71 -0.68
C LEU A 127 -0.20 -11.71 -0.75
N ILE A 128 -0.77 -11.41 -1.92
CA ILE A 128 -2.22 -11.41 -2.12
C ILE A 128 -2.78 -12.83 -1.94
N ALA A 129 -2.13 -13.85 -2.52
CA ALA A 129 -2.52 -15.25 -2.32
C ALA A 129 -2.47 -15.65 -0.83
N PHE A 130 -1.50 -15.13 -0.06
CA PHE A 130 -1.47 -15.33 1.38
C PHE A 130 -2.64 -14.67 2.10
N GLU A 131 -3.02 -13.44 1.73
CA GLU A 131 -4.22 -12.76 2.26
C GLU A 131 -5.49 -13.60 2.02
N MET A 132 -5.57 -14.31 0.91
CA MET A 132 -6.68 -15.23 0.59
C MET A 132 -6.65 -16.54 1.37
N CYS A 133 -5.47 -17.16 1.49
CA CYS A 133 -5.33 -18.47 2.11
C CYS A 133 -5.38 -18.40 3.64
N ALA A 134 -5.11 -17.24 4.25
CA ALA A 134 -5.13 -17.04 5.70
C ALA A 134 -6.55 -16.97 6.32
N THR A 135 -7.59 -17.41 5.58
CA THR A 135 -9.02 -17.33 5.87
C THR A 135 -9.51 -18.05 7.15
N GLY A 136 -8.62 -18.71 7.90
CA GLY A 136 -8.93 -19.40 9.15
C GLY A 136 -8.66 -18.63 10.44
N THR A 137 -8.08 -17.43 10.38
CA THR A 137 -7.76 -16.61 11.57
C THR A 137 -8.64 -15.36 11.61
N HIS A 138 -9.07 -14.94 12.80
CA HIS A 138 -10.20 -14.02 13.04
C HIS A 138 -10.16 -12.62 12.40
N HIS A 139 -9.18 -12.27 11.55
CA HIS A 139 -9.11 -11.01 10.83
C HIS A 139 -8.47 -11.22 9.44
N ASN A 140 -9.31 -11.46 8.43
CA ASN A 140 -8.88 -11.34 7.04
C ASN A 140 -8.54 -9.87 6.80
N ASP A 141 -7.30 -9.62 6.46
CA ASP A 141 -6.77 -8.30 6.25
C ASP A 141 -6.20 -8.29 4.83
N PHE A 142 -6.90 -7.58 3.96
CA PHE A 142 -6.69 -7.49 2.52
C PHE A 142 -5.95 -6.20 2.15
N THR A 143 -5.08 -5.72 3.05
CA THR A 143 -4.40 -4.43 2.89
C THR A 143 -3.56 -4.37 1.61
N VAL A 144 -2.85 -5.45 1.27
CA VAL A 144 -2.01 -5.51 0.06
C VAL A 144 -2.89 -5.50 -1.19
N SER A 145 -3.88 -6.40 -1.29
CA SER A 145 -4.77 -6.44 -2.46
C SER A 145 -5.54 -5.13 -2.65
N SER A 146 -6.11 -4.56 -1.58
CA SER A 146 -6.81 -3.27 -1.62
C SER A 146 -5.88 -2.13 -2.03
N TYR A 147 -4.63 -2.10 -1.57
CA TYR A 147 -3.70 -1.03 -1.92
C TYR A 147 -3.24 -1.11 -3.38
N ILE A 148 -2.91 -2.31 -3.87
CA ILE A 148 -2.55 -2.50 -5.28
C ILE A 148 -3.72 -2.12 -6.19
N SER A 149 -4.95 -2.46 -5.80
CA SER A 149 -6.15 -2.04 -6.52
C SER A 149 -6.36 -0.52 -6.48
N PHE A 150 -6.15 0.11 -5.32
CA PHE A 150 -6.19 1.57 -5.20
C PHE A 150 -5.18 2.25 -6.13
N MET A 151 -3.92 1.81 -6.13
CA MET A 151 -2.88 2.31 -7.02
C MET A 151 -3.24 2.10 -8.49
N ASN A 152 -3.78 0.93 -8.85
CA ASN A 152 -4.24 0.68 -10.22
C ASN A 152 -5.43 1.52 -10.65
N SER A 153 -6.27 1.95 -9.71
CA SER A 153 -7.42 2.80 -10.01
C SER A 153 -7.06 4.25 -10.31
N ILE A 154 -5.87 4.71 -9.93
CA ILE A 154 -5.37 6.06 -10.27
C ILE A 154 -4.37 6.03 -11.45
N ILE A 155 -3.89 4.86 -11.86
CA ILE A 155 -2.92 4.71 -12.95
C ILE A 155 -3.63 4.15 -14.19
N ASP A 156 -3.88 4.99 -15.18
CA ASP A 156 -4.53 4.61 -16.43
C ASP A 156 -3.54 4.45 -17.58
N ASN A 157 -2.39 5.13 -17.51
CA ASN A 157 -1.35 5.06 -18.54
C ASN A 157 0.08 5.19 -17.96
N PRO A 158 1.13 4.98 -18.77
CA PRO A 158 2.52 5.15 -18.32
C PRO A 158 2.91 6.56 -17.89
N GLU A 159 2.23 7.62 -18.36
CA GLU A 159 2.49 8.99 -17.89
C GLU A 159 2.06 9.17 -16.43
N ASP A 160 0.97 8.52 -15.99
CA ASP A 160 0.59 8.49 -14.56
C ASP A 160 1.68 7.85 -13.70
N VAL A 161 2.29 6.76 -14.19
CA VAL A 161 3.42 6.11 -13.52
C VAL A 161 4.61 7.07 -13.40
N LYS A 162 4.95 7.75 -14.49
CA LYS A 162 6.03 8.73 -14.54
C LYS A 162 5.78 9.89 -13.57
N GLU A 163 4.55 10.38 -13.47
CA GLU A 163 4.16 11.40 -12.50
C GLU A 163 4.39 10.91 -11.06
N LEU A 164 3.88 9.73 -10.70
CA LEU A 164 4.07 9.15 -9.36
C LEU A 164 5.55 8.84 -9.05
N ARG A 165 6.33 8.44 -10.06
CA ARG A 165 7.77 8.23 -9.95
C ARG A 165 8.50 9.54 -9.67
N SER A 166 8.14 10.63 -10.35
CA SER A 166 8.71 11.97 -10.11
C SER A 166 8.49 12.43 -8.66
N LYS A 167 7.37 12.02 -8.04
CA LYS A 167 7.02 12.31 -6.64
C LYS A 167 7.57 11.30 -5.63
N ARG A 168 8.35 10.31 -6.06
CA ARG A 168 8.88 9.22 -5.21
C ARG A 168 7.80 8.36 -4.55
N ILE A 169 6.61 8.30 -5.14
CA ILE A 169 5.53 7.41 -4.72
C ILE A 169 5.73 6.04 -5.36
N ILE A 170 6.11 5.99 -6.63
CA ILE A 170 6.60 4.75 -7.27
C ILE A 170 8.12 4.77 -7.28
N LEU A 171 8.72 3.70 -6.79
CA LEU A 171 10.17 3.47 -6.82
C LEU A 171 10.40 2.15 -7.56
N HIS A 172 11.08 2.18 -8.71
CA HIS A 172 11.30 0.95 -9.46
C HIS A 172 12.72 0.78 -10.01
N THR A 173 13.08 -0.48 -10.28
CA THR A 173 14.30 -0.87 -10.99
C THR A 173 14.01 -1.59 -12.32
N LEU A 174 12.76 -1.52 -12.79
CA LEU A 174 12.32 -2.04 -14.08
C LEU A 174 12.86 -1.19 -15.24
N SER A 175 12.80 -1.73 -16.47
CA SER A 175 13.40 -1.10 -17.65
C SER A 175 12.70 0.18 -18.11
N SER A 176 11.40 0.32 -17.82
CA SER A 176 10.63 1.52 -18.19
C SER A 176 9.38 1.74 -17.34
N ASP A 177 8.77 2.93 -17.47
CA ASP A 177 7.48 3.28 -16.83
C ASP A 177 6.33 2.44 -17.43
N GLU A 178 6.42 2.05 -18.71
CA GLU A 178 5.48 1.12 -19.35
C GLU A 178 5.55 -0.29 -18.75
N GLU A 179 6.76 -0.76 -18.43
CA GLU A 179 6.91 -2.06 -17.77
C GLU A 179 6.28 -2.05 -16.38
N VAL A 180 6.48 -0.98 -15.61
CA VAL A 180 5.80 -0.76 -14.33
C VAL A 180 4.28 -0.80 -14.49
N PHE A 181 3.76 -0.06 -15.46
CA PHE A 181 2.33 -0.03 -15.76
C PHE A 181 1.79 -1.43 -16.04
N ARG A 182 2.44 -2.21 -16.92
CA ARG A 182 2.04 -3.59 -17.24
C ARG A 182 2.09 -4.49 -16.01
N THR A 183 3.19 -4.47 -15.26
CA THR A 183 3.35 -5.29 -14.04
C THR A 183 2.23 -5.00 -13.03
N LEU A 184 1.88 -3.73 -12.83
CA LEU A 184 0.76 -3.35 -11.96
C LEU A 184 -0.57 -3.89 -12.46
N LYS A 185 -0.86 -3.73 -13.76
CA LYS A 185 -2.10 -4.24 -14.35
C LYS A 185 -2.17 -5.75 -14.23
N GLU A 186 -1.09 -6.48 -14.50
CA GLU A 186 -0.99 -7.95 -14.35
C GLU A 186 -1.25 -8.43 -12.91
N ILE A 187 -0.71 -7.74 -11.89
CA ILE A 187 -0.97 -8.09 -10.48
C ILE A 187 -2.46 -7.89 -10.14
N SER A 188 -3.10 -6.85 -10.70
CA SER A 188 -4.52 -6.55 -10.42
C SER A 188 -5.54 -7.33 -11.26
N THR A 189 -5.14 -7.86 -12.42
CA THR A 189 -6.09 -8.51 -13.35
C THR A 189 -6.68 -9.79 -12.78
N THR A 190 -6.12 -10.31 -11.69
CA THR A 190 -6.55 -11.58 -11.11
C THR A 190 -7.84 -11.47 -10.27
N ASN A 191 -8.57 -10.34 -10.31
CA ASN A 191 -9.87 -10.16 -9.64
C ASN A 191 -9.88 -10.64 -8.17
N TRP A 192 -8.79 -10.34 -7.47
CA TRP A 192 -8.61 -10.74 -6.08
C TRP A 192 -9.65 -10.06 -5.17
N PRO A 193 -10.23 -10.76 -4.19
CA PRO A 193 -10.96 -10.14 -3.09
C PRO A 193 -10.19 -8.96 -2.47
N GLN A 194 -10.88 -7.85 -2.30
CA GLN A 194 -10.33 -6.65 -1.68
C GLN A 194 -11.28 -6.18 -0.59
N ASP A 195 -10.72 -5.59 0.46
CA ASP A 195 -11.48 -4.89 1.47
C ASP A 195 -11.66 -3.43 1.03
N PHE A 196 -12.86 -3.12 0.58
CA PHE A 196 -13.25 -1.81 0.09
C PHE A 196 -13.28 -0.75 1.19
N TYR A 197 -13.45 -1.17 2.45
CA TYR A 197 -13.56 -0.24 3.58
C TYR A 197 -12.21 0.42 3.90
N ILE A 198 -11.08 -0.19 3.54
CA ILE A 198 -9.73 0.32 3.87
C ILE A 198 -9.50 1.73 3.32
N TYR A 199 -9.95 2.02 2.09
CA TYR A 199 -9.77 3.33 1.45
C TYR A 199 -11.09 4.02 1.11
N GLN A 200 -12.23 3.53 1.58
CA GLN A 200 -13.55 4.08 1.25
C GLN A 200 -13.62 5.57 1.58
N GLU A 201 -13.21 5.96 2.80
CA GLU A 201 -13.24 7.36 3.23
C GLU A 201 -12.39 8.25 2.32
N VAL A 202 -11.18 7.81 1.98
CA VAL A 202 -10.29 8.54 1.07
C VAL A 202 -10.94 8.74 -0.30
N ARG A 203 -11.54 7.68 -0.87
CA ARG A 203 -12.23 7.74 -2.16
C ARG A 203 -13.39 8.73 -2.12
N GLU A 204 -14.23 8.66 -1.09
CA GLU A 204 -15.37 9.57 -0.93
C GLU A 204 -14.95 11.03 -0.80
N VAL A 205 -13.83 11.33 -0.12
CA VAL A 205 -13.36 12.72 0.00
C VAL A 205 -12.73 13.21 -1.31
N ILE A 206 -12.05 12.34 -2.08
CA ILE A 206 -11.55 12.67 -3.42
C ILE A 206 -12.71 12.99 -4.38
N GLU A 207 -13.78 12.17 -4.35
CA GLU A 207 -14.94 12.36 -5.22
C GLU A 207 -15.71 13.67 -4.94
N LYS A 208 -15.72 14.12 -3.68
CA LYS A 208 -16.39 15.37 -3.26
C LYS A 208 -15.58 16.64 -3.56
N HIS A 209 -14.28 16.51 -3.83
CA HIS A 209 -13.37 17.62 -4.10
C HIS A 209 -13.43 18.06 -5.57
#